data_AF-A0A914Y985-F1
#
_entry.id   AF-A0A914Y985-F1
#
_cell.length_a   1.000
_cell.length_b   1.000
_cell.length_c   1.000
_cell.angle_alpha   90.00
_cell.angle_beta   90.00
_cell.angle_gamma   90.00
#
_symmetry.space_group_name_H-M   'P 1'
#
loop_
_entity.id
_entity.type
_entity.pdbx_description
1 polymer ?
#
loop_
_entity_poly.entity_id
_entity_poly.type
_entity_poly.pdbx_seq_one_letter_code
_entity_poly.pdbx_strand_id
1 'polypeptide(L)'
;MESLIPVISKLQDVFAAVGSRENEVQLPQIVVVGSQSAGKSSVIEGIVGRDFLPRGSGIVTRRPLLIHLYNTPINAEERSHHKTKDDWATFEHIPGKIFTDFEKVREEIECETNRSTGTNKGISNETITLKVFSARVVTLSLIDLPGITKVPVGDQPPDIEILIRDMILFYIRNPQSLILAVTPANQDFANSEALKLAREVDPNGDRTLCVLTKLDLMDRGTDALDVLLGDIISVKLGIIGVVNRSQEDIIANKSIEDCLNDETSFLHKKYPTLAPKNGIQYLAKTLNKLLIHHIRETLPQLKHRIAKMITEFQEALNAMGEPIVDHKKTFLQVLNHFSSAYIATLDGSSKNVESSYVVSF
;
A
#
# COMPACT_ATOMS: atom_id res chain seq x y z
N MET A 1 1.80 17.87 -13.18
CA MET A 1 1.10 17.48 -11.93
C MET A 1 0.99 15.97 -11.79
N GLU A 2 0.76 15.23 -12.88
CA GLU A 2 0.85 13.75 -12.95
C GLU A 2 2.23 13.18 -12.60
N SER A 3 3.27 14.03 -12.55
CA SER A 3 4.66 13.64 -12.29
C SER A 3 4.99 13.32 -10.83
N LEU A 4 4.13 13.65 -9.86
CA LEU A 4 4.44 13.45 -8.43
C LEU A 4 4.28 11.99 -7.99
N ILE A 5 3.27 11.29 -8.52
CA ILE A 5 3.00 9.90 -8.11
C ILE A 5 4.14 8.96 -8.56
N PRO A 6 4.65 9.03 -9.81
CA PRO A 6 5.79 8.22 -10.22
C PRO A 6 7.05 8.48 -9.39
N VAL A 7 7.24 9.71 -8.88
CA VAL A 7 8.36 10.01 -7.98
C VAL A 7 8.19 9.31 -6.64
N ILE A 8 7.00 9.32 -6.06
CA ILE A 8 6.72 8.59 -4.81
C ILE A 8 6.86 7.08 -5.02
N SER A 9 6.35 6.53 -6.13
CA SER A 9 6.49 5.11 -6.43
C SER A 9 7.96 4.71 -6.59
N LYS A 10 8.78 5.53 -7.26
CA LYS A 10 10.24 5.31 -7.31
C LYS A 10 10.89 5.40 -5.94
N LEU A 11 10.46 6.31 -5.08
CA LEU A 11 10.97 6.37 -3.71
C LEU A 11 10.60 5.10 -2.94
N GLN A 12 9.36 4.61 -3.04
CA GLN A 12 8.91 3.37 -2.43
C GLN A 12 9.80 2.19 -2.87
N ASP A 13 10.05 2.05 -4.19
CA ASP A 13 10.95 1.03 -4.73
C ASP A 13 12.37 1.11 -4.14
N VAL A 14 12.94 2.33 -4.03
CA VAL A 14 14.28 2.53 -3.49
C VAL A 14 14.35 2.15 -2.01
N PHE A 15 13.36 2.57 -1.20
CA PHE A 15 13.34 2.22 0.22
C PHE A 15 13.12 0.73 0.46
N ALA A 16 12.29 0.07 -0.37
CA ALA A 16 12.11 -1.38 -0.35
C ALA A 16 13.43 -2.11 -0.66
N ALA A 17 14.16 -1.69 -1.71
CA ALA A 17 15.41 -2.31 -2.12
C ALA A 17 16.56 -2.15 -1.11
N VAL A 18 16.62 -1.02 -0.41
CA VAL A 18 17.66 -0.75 0.60
C VAL A 18 17.37 -1.48 1.92
N GLY A 19 16.20 -2.12 2.06
CA GLY A 19 15.78 -2.74 3.33
C GLY A 19 15.71 -1.73 4.46
N SER A 20 15.57 -0.44 4.11
CA SER A 20 15.45 0.63 5.09
C SER A 20 14.25 0.31 5.95
N ARG A 21 14.42 0.36 7.28
CA ARG A 21 13.34 0.19 8.24
C ARG A 21 12.19 1.07 7.77
N GLU A 22 11.07 0.48 7.35
CA GLU A 22 9.89 1.21 6.86
C GLU A 22 9.41 2.30 7.84
N ASN A 23 9.83 2.20 9.10
CA ASN A 23 9.65 3.17 10.17
C ASN A 23 10.44 4.50 10.00
N GLU A 24 11.50 4.53 9.21
CA GLU A 24 12.37 5.71 9.07
C GLU A 24 11.92 6.65 7.96
N VAL A 25 11.23 6.18 6.92
CA VAL A 25 10.67 7.05 5.88
C VAL A 25 9.24 6.63 5.58
N GLN A 26 8.32 7.34 6.21
CA GLN A 26 6.90 7.22 5.93
C GLN A 26 6.63 7.83 4.56
N LEU A 27 5.94 7.11 3.69
CA LEU A 27 5.55 7.57 2.36
C LEU A 27 4.02 7.64 2.25
N PRO A 28 3.49 8.62 1.50
CA PRO A 28 2.08 8.70 1.20
C PRO A 28 1.59 7.49 0.41
N GLN A 29 0.59 6.81 0.94
CA GLN A 29 0.00 5.62 0.32
C GLN A 29 -1.46 5.46 0.71
N ILE A 30 -2.25 4.79 -0.15
CA ILE A 30 -3.63 4.42 0.18
C ILE A 30 -3.63 3.00 0.72
N VAL A 31 -4.13 2.80 1.93
CA VAL A 31 -4.21 1.50 2.59
C VAL A 31 -5.67 1.06 2.60
N VAL A 32 -5.97 -0.07 1.95
CA VAL A 32 -7.33 -0.60 1.87
C VAL A 32 -7.61 -1.49 3.08
N VAL A 33 -8.60 -1.10 3.88
CA VAL A 33 -9.00 -1.81 5.10
C VAL A 33 -10.46 -2.22 5.00
N GLY A 34 -10.78 -3.45 5.42
CA GLY A 34 -12.14 -3.96 5.34
C GLY A 34 -12.23 -5.40 5.81
N SER A 35 -13.40 -5.79 6.30
CA SER A 35 -13.68 -7.19 6.65
C SER A 35 -13.48 -8.12 5.45
N GLN A 36 -13.31 -9.41 5.73
CA GLN A 36 -13.36 -10.42 4.69
C GLN A 36 -14.68 -10.30 3.91
N SER A 37 -14.59 -10.40 2.58
CA SER A 37 -15.76 -10.29 1.68
C SER A 37 -16.48 -8.93 1.68
N ALA A 38 -15.88 -7.87 2.25
CA ALA A 38 -16.36 -6.49 2.12
C ALA A 38 -16.31 -5.94 0.68
N GLY A 39 -15.66 -6.64 -0.24
CA GLY A 39 -15.51 -6.21 -1.65
C GLY A 39 -14.24 -5.41 -1.94
N LYS A 40 -13.21 -5.48 -1.08
CA LYS A 40 -11.91 -4.80 -1.27
C LYS A 40 -11.30 -5.09 -2.65
N SER A 41 -11.11 -6.36 -2.98
CA SER A 41 -10.51 -6.80 -4.24
C SER A 41 -11.35 -6.33 -5.44
N SER A 42 -12.68 -6.41 -5.34
CA SER A 42 -13.59 -5.93 -6.38
C SER A 42 -13.49 -4.41 -6.61
N VAL A 43 -13.33 -3.62 -5.54
CA VAL A 43 -13.09 -2.18 -5.65
C VAL A 43 -11.78 -1.90 -6.37
N ILE A 44 -10.70 -2.61 -6.01
CA ILE A 44 -9.39 -2.45 -6.64
C ILE A 44 -9.46 -2.84 -8.13
N GLU A 45 -10.03 -3.99 -8.45
CA GLU A 45 -10.19 -4.46 -9.84
C GLU A 45 -11.10 -3.53 -10.65
N GLY A 46 -12.12 -2.93 -10.03
CA GLY A 46 -12.94 -1.89 -10.65
C GLY A 46 -12.13 -0.64 -11.00
N ILE A 47 -11.22 -0.20 -10.11
CA ILE A 47 -10.32 0.94 -10.36
C ILE A 47 -9.32 0.63 -11.47
N VAL A 48 -8.80 -0.60 -11.52
CA VAL A 48 -7.82 -1.04 -12.53
C VAL A 48 -8.47 -1.36 -13.88
N GLY A 49 -9.72 -1.81 -13.89
CA GLY A 49 -10.42 -2.26 -15.09
C GLY A 49 -10.00 -3.66 -15.57
N ARG A 50 -9.32 -4.46 -14.74
CA ARG A 50 -8.87 -5.83 -15.05
C ARG A 50 -9.11 -6.76 -13.86
N ASP A 51 -9.35 -8.04 -14.16
CA ASP A 51 -9.37 -9.12 -13.18
C ASP A 51 -7.97 -9.67 -13.00
N PHE A 52 -7.42 -9.56 -11.81
CA PHE A 52 -6.04 -9.98 -11.53
C PHE A 52 -5.79 -10.29 -10.06
N LEU A 53 -6.73 -9.98 -9.17
CA LEU A 53 -6.62 -10.36 -7.79
C LEU A 53 -7.14 -11.79 -7.63
N PRO A 54 -6.49 -12.61 -6.79
CA PRO A 54 -7.01 -13.93 -6.46
C PRO A 54 -8.44 -13.83 -5.95
N ARG A 55 -9.26 -14.85 -6.22
CA ARG A 55 -10.65 -14.95 -5.75
C ARG A 55 -10.93 -16.35 -5.26
N GLY A 56 -11.60 -16.47 -4.11
CA GLY A 56 -11.91 -17.77 -3.53
C GLY A 56 -12.68 -17.68 -2.22
N SER A 57 -13.14 -18.83 -1.73
CA SER A 57 -13.70 -18.97 -0.39
C SER A 57 -12.57 -19.04 0.65
N GLY A 58 -12.69 -18.29 1.75
CA GLY A 58 -11.64 -18.19 2.79
C GLY A 58 -10.79 -16.91 2.68
N ILE A 59 -9.65 -16.88 3.37
CA ILE A 59 -8.71 -15.73 3.31
C ILE A 59 -7.95 -15.83 2.00
N VAL A 60 -8.28 -14.93 1.08
CA VAL A 60 -7.72 -14.88 -0.27
C VAL A 60 -6.39 -14.12 -0.26
N THR A 61 -6.40 -12.89 0.26
CA THR A 61 -5.19 -12.07 0.47
C THR A 61 -4.52 -12.49 1.79
N ARG A 62 -3.38 -13.21 1.71
CA ARG A 62 -2.58 -13.66 2.87
C ARG A 62 -1.25 -12.91 3.03
N ARG A 63 -0.94 -12.02 2.11
CA ARG A 63 0.21 -11.11 2.11
C ARG A 63 -0.27 -9.72 1.68
N PRO A 64 0.30 -8.64 2.23
CA PRO A 64 0.10 -7.30 1.69
C PRO A 64 0.47 -7.26 0.20
N LEU A 65 -0.37 -6.65 -0.63
CA LEU A 65 -0.11 -6.45 -2.05
C LEU A 65 -0.05 -4.95 -2.34
N LEU A 66 1.15 -4.44 -2.61
CA LEU A 66 1.37 -3.06 -3.03
C LEU A 66 1.20 -2.98 -4.55
N ILE A 67 0.20 -2.22 -4.99
CA ILE A 67 -0.19 -2.07 -6.39
C ILE A 67 0.11 -0.64 -6.82
N HIS A 68 1.05 -0.49 -7.75
CA HIS A 68 1.29 0.76 -8.46
C HIS A 68 0.57 0.74 -9.81
N LEU A 69 -0.37 1.66 -9.99
CA LEU A 69 -1.03 1.91 -11.26
C LEU A 69 -0.31 3.08 -11.94
N TYR A 70 0.12 2.86 -13.18
CA TYR A 70 0.72 3.87 -14.02
C TYR A 70 -0.21 4.15 -15.20
N ASN A 71 -0.64 5.41 -15.34
CA ASN A 71 -1.26 5.85 -16.58
C ASN A 71 -0.19 5.91 -17.67
N THR A 72 -0.25 4.98 -18.63
CA THR A 72 0.59 4.99 -19.83
C THR A 72 -0.29 5.23 -21.04
N PRO A 73 -0.40 6.49 -21.52
CA PRO A 73 -1.19 6.81 -22.70
C PRO A 73 -0.78 5.97 -23.90
N ILE A 74 -1.71 5.75 -24.84
CA ILE A 74 -1.49 4.89 -26.02
C ILE A 74 -0.27 5.34 -26.84
N ASN A 75 0.04 6.64 -26.84
CA ASN A 75 1.13 7.24 -27.59
C ASN A 75 2.46 7.33 -26.82
N ALA A 76 2.55 6.77 -25.60
CA ALA A 76 3.75 6.86 -24.77
C ALA A 76 4.90 6.02 -25.36
N GLU A 77 6.12 6.56 -25.35
CA GLU A 77 7.34 5.86 -25.82
C GLU A 77 7.58 4.55 -25.07
N GLU A 78 7.17 4.47 -23.79
CA GLU A 78 7.25 3.26 -22.96
C GLU A 78 6.49 2.07 -23.58
N ARG A 79 5.36 2.31 -24.25
CA ARG A 79 4.62 1.25 -24.98
C ARG A 79 5.37 0.78 -26.24
N SER A 80 6.08 1.70 -26.89
CA SER A 80 6.94 1.39 -28.05
C SER A 80 8.15 0.55 -27.65
N HIS A 81 8.73 0.79 -26.47
CA HIS A 81 9.83 -0.01 -25.92
C HIS A 81 9.41 -1.45 -25.60
N HIS A 82 8.22 -1.63 -25.02
CA HIS A 82 7.72 -2.95 -24.66
C HIS A 82 6.99 -3.67 -25.81
N LYS A 83 6.75 -3.01 -26.95
CA LYS A 83 6.03 -3.55 -28.12
C LYS A 83 4.63 -4.10 -27.79
N THR A 84 4.01 -3.63 -26.72
CA THR A 84 2.67 -4.04 -26.29
C THR A 84 1.66 -2.93 -26.57
N LYS A 85 0.61 -3.24 -27.33
CA LYS A 85 -0.55 -2.34 -27.50
C LYS A 85 -1.50 -2.40 -26.30
N ASP A 86 -1.51 -3.54 -25.61
CA ASP A 86 -2.38 -3.84 -24.49
C ASP A 86 -1.74 -3.46 -23.14
N ASP A 87 -2.55 -3.45 -22.10
CA ASP A 87 -2.11 -3.23 -20.72
C ASP A 87 -1.15 -4.35 -20.28
N TRP A 88 -0.18 -4.03 -19.44
CA TRP A 88 0.79 -5.00 -18.94
C TRP A 88 1.09 -4.78 -17.47
N ALA A 89 1.68 -5.80 -16.84
CA ALA A 89 2.13 -5.77 -15.47
C ALA A 89 3.55 -6.31 -15.31
N THR A 90 4.23 -5.87 -14.25
CA THR A 90 5.54 -6.38 -13.84
C THR A 90 5.56 -6.57 -12.33
N PHE A 91 6.35 -7.54 -11.87
CA PHE A 91 6.58 -7.80 -10.46
C PHE A 91 8.01 -7.43 -10.07
N GLU A 92 8.19 -6.93 -8.86
CA GLU A 92 9.53 -6.60 -8.35
C GLU A 92 10.39 -7.85 -8.13
N HIS A 93 9.80 -8.95 -7.64
CA HIS A 93 10.51 -10.21 -7.40
C HIS A 93 10.89 -10.98 -8.67
N ILE A 94 10.37 -10.57 -9.85
CA ILE A 94 10.73 -11.12 -11.15
C ILE A 94 11.13 -10.00 -12.12
N PRO A 95 12.32 -9.41 -11.94
CA PRO A 95 12.76 -8.28 -12.76
C PRO A 95 12.87 -8.68 -14.23
N GLY A 96 12.36 -7.82 -15.12
CA GLY A 96 12.44 -7.99 -16.57
C GLY A 96 11.36 -8.88 -17.21
N LYS A 97 10.53 -9.58 -16.42
CA LYS A 97 9.39 -10.33 -16.95
C LYS A 97 8.16 -9.43 -17.07
N ILE A 98 7.57 -9.41 -18.27
CA ILE A 98 6.36 -8.64 -18.58
C ILE A 98 5.18 -9.59 -18.68
N PHE A 99 4.09 -9.25 -18.00
CA PHE A 99 2.84 -10.00 -18.02
C PHE A 99 1.80 -9.18 -18.80
N THR A 100 1.40 -9.66 -19.97
CA THR A 100 0.28 -9.09 -20.75
C THR A 100 -1.04 -9.80 -20.44
N ASP A 101 -0.95 -11.01 -19.90
CA ASP A 101 -2.08 -11.83 -19.49
C ASP A 101 -2.30 -11.66 -17.98
N PHE A 102 -3.40 -11.00 -17.61
CA PHE A 102 -3.75 -10.76 -16.21
C PHE A 102 -4.19 -12.03 -15.47
N GLU A 103 -4.54 -13.10 -16.20
CA GLU A 103 -4.73 -14.41 -15.60
C GLU A 103 -3.40 -14.90 -15.01
N LYS A 104 -2.30 -14.75 -15.75
CA LYS A 104 -0.96 -15.09 -15.22
C LYS A 104 -0.49 -14.18 -14.10
N VAL A 105 -0.93 -12.91 -14.08
CA VAL A 105 -0.65 -12.00 -12.97
C VAL A 105 -1.28 -12.53 -11.68
N ARG A 106 -2.54 -12.96 -11.75
CA ARG A 106 -3.26 -13.55 -10.62
C ARG A 106 -2.62 -14.86 -10.15
N GLU A 107 -2.27 -15.76 -11.08
CA GLU A 107 -1.55 -17.01 -10.77
C GLU A 107 -0.21 -16.75 -10.09
N GLU A 108 0.52 -15.72 -10.53
CA GLU A 108 1.79 -15.31 -9.93
C GLU A 108 1.59 -14.79 -8.51
N ILE A 109 0.56 -13.98 -8.25
CA ILE A 109 0.22 -13.52 -6.89
C ILE A 109 -0.08 -14.71 -5.97
N GLU A 110 -0.85 -15.69 -6.44
CA GLU A 110 -1.14 -16.90 -5.67
C GLU A 110 0.10 -17.74 -5.41
N CYS A 111 0.95 -17.92 -6.44
CA CYS A 111 2.20 -18.66 -6.36
C CYS A 111 3.15 -18.02 -5.34
N GLU A 112 3.39 -16.71 -5.44
CA GLU A 112 4.27 -15.96 -4.55
C GLU A 112 3.72 -15.90 -3.12
N THR A 113 2.40 -15.86 -2.96
CA THR A 113 1.76 -16.00 -1.66
C THR A 113 2.05 -17.36 -1.05
N ASN A 114 1.81 -18.44 -1.78
CA ASN A 114 2.03 -19.81 -1.32
C ASN A 114 3.52 -20.12 -1.06
N ARG A 115 4.45 -19.48 -1.78
CA ARG A 115 5.90 -19.66 -1.61
C ARG A 115 6.37 -19.22 -0.23
N SER A 116 5.88 -18.09 0.27
CA SER A 116 6.28 -17.53 1.58
C SER A 116 5.46 -18.12 2.74
N THR A 117 4.14 -18.28 2.57
CA THR A 117 3.25 -18.73 3.67
C THR A 117 3.09 -20.25 3.77
N GLY A 118 3.60 -21.01 2.79
CA GLY A 118 3.27 -22.42 2.62
C GLY A 118 1.79 -22.65 2.30
N THR A 119 1.37 -23.92 2.34
CA THR A 119 -0.03 -24.33 2.13
C THR A 119 -0.91 -24.21 3.39
N ASN A 120 -0.29 -23.96 4.55
CA ASN A 120 -0.96 -24.01 5.86
C ASN A 120 -1.75 -22.73 6.22
N LYS A 121 -2.24 -21.99 5.21
CA LYS A 121 -3.06 -20.76 5.34
C LYS A 121 -2.49 -19.68 6.28
N GLY A 122 -1.18 -19.68 6.52
CA GLY A 122 -0.49 -18.64 7.29
C GLY A 122 -0.53 -17.28 6.59
N ILE A 123 -0.18 -16.24 7.33
CA ILE A 123 -0.05 -14.86 6.85
C ILE A 123 1.41 -14.43 6.94
N SER A 124 1.88 -13.66 5.98
CA SER A 124 3.23 -13.07 5.99
C SER A 124 3.15 -11.55 5.85
N ASN A 125 4.04 -10.86 6.57
CA ASN A 125 4.18 -9.40 6.51
C ASN A 125 4.99 -8.94 5.28
N GLU A 126 5.58 -9.88 4.53
CA GLU A 126 6.33 -9.54 3.32
C GLU A 126 5.38 -9.09 2.22
N THR A 127 5.55 -7.86 1.76
CA THR A 127 4.72 -7.26 0.70
C THR A 127 5.08 -7.83 -0.67
N ILE A 128 4.07 -8.05 -1.52
CA ILE A 128 4.26 -8.30 -2.96
C ILE A 128 4.09 -6.96 -3.69
N THR A 129 5.09 -6.54 -4.48
CA THR A 129 5.01 -5.31 -5.28
C THR A 129 4.64 -5.62 -6.72
N LEU A 130 3.49 -5.09 -7.16
CA LEU A 130 2.94 -5.22 -8.50
C LEU A 130 2.84 -3.84 -9.17
N LYS A 131 3.36 -3.72 -10.38
CA LYS A 131 3.23 -2.52 -11.22
C LYS A 131 2.34 -2.83 -12.41
N VAL A 132 1.26 -2.09 -12.57
CA VAL A 132 0.30 -2.22 -13.68
C VAL A 132 0.33 -0.95 -14.52
N PHE A 133 0.47 -1.12 -15.83
CA PHE A 133 0.55 -0.03 -16.79
C PHE A 133 -0.66 -0.10 -17.72
N SER A 134 -1.46 0.97 -17.72
CA SER A 134 -2.66 1.04 -18.56
C SER A 134 -2.97 2.48 -18.99
N ALA A 135 -3.61 2.65 -20.15
CA ALA A 135 -4.07 3.96 -20.62
C ALA A 135 -5.40 4.39 -19.98
N ARG A 136 -6.09 3.45 -19.32
CA ARG A 136 -7.47 3.62 -18.81
C ARG A 136 -7.52 3.93 -17.32
N VAL A 137 -6.40 3.75 -16.62
CA VAL A 137 -6.30 3.94 -15.16
C VAL A 137 -5.75 5.31 -14.83
N VAL A 138 -6.08 5.82 -13.65
CA VAL A 138 -5.35 6.95 -13.06
C VAL A 138 -4.07 6.44 -12.42
N THR A 139 -3.00 7.23 -12.46
CA THR A 139 -1.79 6.90 -11.72
C THR A 139 -2.11 6.90 -10.23
N LEU A 140 -1.90 5.78 -9.53
CA LEU A 140 -2.34 5.59 -8.14
C LEU A 140 -1.45 4.54 -7.47
N SER A 141 -1.33 4.57 -6.15
CA SER A 141 -0.65 3.51 -5.41
C SER A 141 -1.53 3.09 -4.23
N LEU A 142 -1.84 1.80 -4.16
CA LEU A 142 -2.71 1.23 -3.14
C LEU A 142 -2.06 -0.01 -2.52
N ILE A 143 -2.32 -0.25 -1.24
CA ILE A 143 -1.96 -1.48 -0.55
C ILE A 143 -3.25 -2.24 -0.25
N ASP A 144 -3.40 -3.42 -0.83
CA ASP A 144 -4.42 -4.39 -0.42
C ASP A 144 -3.91 -5.18 0.78
N LEU A 145 -4.72 -5.25 1.82
CA LEU A 145 -4.41 -5.97 3.04
C LEU A 145 -5.38 -7.15 3.23
N PRO A 146 -4.96 -8.21 3.93
CA PRO A 146 -5.84 -9.29 4.36
C PRO A 146 -7.13 -8.76 5.00
N GLY A 147 -8.25 -9.40 4.66
CA GLY A 147 -9.53 -9.04 5.25
C GLY A 147 -9.65 -9.49 6.69
N ILE A 148 -10.22 -8.66 7.55
CA ILE A 148 -10.44 -8.97 8.97
C ILE A 148 -11.37 -10.19 9.08
N THR A 149 -10.95 -11.21 9.81
CA THR A 149 -11.71 -12.42 10.14
C THR A 149 -11.86 -12.55 11.64
N LYS A 150 -13.04 -12.96 12.13
CA LYS A 150 -13.31 -13.18 13.57
C LYS A 150 -13.15 -14.64 14.01
N VAL A 151 -13.20 -15.56 13.05
CA VAL A 151 -13.15 -17.00 13.32
C VAL A 151 -12.14 -17.61 12.34
N PRO A 152 -11.12 -18.34 12.85
CA PRO A 152 -10.19 -19.06 11.99
C PRO A 152 -10.93 -20.15 11.21
N VAL A 153 -10.62 -20.29 9.92
CA VAL A 153 -11.24 -21.29 9.04
C VAL A 153 -10.19 -22.21 8.42
N GLY A 154 -10.38 -23.53 8.61
CA GLY A 154 -9.44 -24.56 8.18
C GLY A 154 -8.17 -24.53 9.03
N ASP A 155 -7.00 -24.60 8.39
CA ASP A 155 -5.69 -24.68 9.05
C ASP A 155 -5.13 -23.32 9.53
N GLN A 156 -6.00 -22.30 9.62
CA GLN A 156 -5.58 -20.98 10.10
C GLN A 156 -5.24 -21.04 11.59
N PRO A 157 -4.19 -20.33 12.01
CA PRO A 157 -3.82 -20.30 13.40
C PRO A 157 -4.91 -19.59 14.24
N PRO A 158 -5.08 -19.94 15.52
CA PRO A 158 -6.16 -19.40 16.35
C PRO A 158 -6.05 -17.90 16.61
N ASP A 159 -4.85 -17.32 16.45
CA ASP A 159 -4.52 -15.91 16.62
C ASP A 159 -4.56 -15.11 15.29
N ILE A 160 -5.12 -15.68 14.22
CA ILE A 160 -5.17 -15.06 12.90
C ILE A 160 -5.80 -13.65 12.91
N GLU A 161 -6.83 -13.44 13.72
CA GLU A 161 -7.48 -12.14 13.88
C GLU A 161 -6.49 -11.08 14.39
N ILE A 162 -5.70 -11.45 15.40
CA ILE A 162 -4.70 -10.57 16.02
C ILE A 162 -3.60 -10.25 15.01
N LEU A 163 -3.11 -11.27 14.29
CA LEU A 163 -2.07 -11.10 13.27
C LEU A 163 -2.52 -10.15 12.14
N ILE A 164 -3.74 -10.33 11.62
CA ILE A 164 -4.31 -9.44 10.59
C ILE A 164 -4.49 -8.04 11.14
N ARG A 165 -5.01 -7.91 12.35
CA ARG A 165 -5.24 -6.62 12.99
C ARG A 165 -3.92 -5.87 13.19
N ASP A 166 -2.89 -6.54 13.69
CA ASP A 166 -1.56 -5.95 13.91
C ASP A 166 -0.89 -5.55 12.60
N MET A 167 -1.04 -6.38 11.56
CA MET A 167 -0.61 -6.03 10.20
C MET A 167 -1.33 -4.79 9.69
N ILE A 168 -2.66 -4.71 9.80
CA ILE A 168 -3.42 -3.53 9.38
C ILE A 168 -2.95 -2.30 10.14
N LEU A 169 -2.87 -2.38 11.48
CA LEU A 169 -2.42 -1.31 12.36
C LEU A 169 -1.02 -0.83 12.00
N PHE A 170 -0.11 -1.73 11.62
CA PHE A 170 1.23 -1.35 11.15
C PHE A 170 1.17 -0.37 9.97
N TYR A 171 0.36 -0.65 8.95
CA TYR A 171 0.22 0.24 7.78
C TYR A 171 -0.60 1.50 8.06
N ILE A 172 -1.67 1.41 8.85
CA ILE A 172 -2.57 2.56 9.10
C ILE A 172 -2.08 3.50 10.21
N ARG A 173 -1.16 3.06 11.08
CA ARG A 173 -0.50 3.94 12.08
C ARG A 173 0.39 4.99 11.44
N ASN A 174 0.85 4.77 10.22
CA ASN A 174 1.57 5.79 9.47
C ASN A 174 0.66 7.03 9.30
N PRO A 175 0.98 8.20 9.88
CA PRO A 175 0.17 9.42 9.74
C PRO A 175 0.08 9.91 8.30
N GLN A 176 1.02 9.50 7.45
CA GLN A 176 1.03 9.80 6.02
C GLN A 176 0.25 8.79 5.18
N SER A 177 -0.40 7.76 5.75
CA SER A 177 -1.28 6.89 4.96
C SER A 177 -2.71 7.44 4.90
N LEU A 178 -3.32 7.37 3.71
CA LEU A 178 -4.75 7.55 3.50
C LEU A 178 -5.43 6.20 3.73
N ILE A 179 -6.45 6.17 4.58
CA ILE A 179 -7.18 4.95 4.92
C ILE A 179 -8.41 4.85 4.02
N LEU A 180 -8.50 3.78 3.24
CA LEU A 180 -9.68 3.44 2.46
C LEU A 180 -10.49 2.38 3.21
N ALA A 181 -11.49 2.83 3.97
CA ALA A 181 -12.33 1.96 4.79
C ALA A 181 -13.49 1.38 3.97
N VAL A 182 -13.36 0.14 3.52
CA VAL A 182 -14.34 -0.58 2.71
C VAL A 182 -15.34 -1.29 3.61
N THR A 183 -16.61 -0.90 3.53
CA THR A 183 -17.72 -1.45 4.32
C THR A 183 -18.86 -1.88 3.39
N PRO A 184 -19.47 -3.06 3.58
CA PRO A 184 -20.64 -3.45 2.80
C PRO A 184 -21.94 -2.82 3.32
N ALA A 185 -22.85 -2.44 2.42
CA ALA A 185 -24.09 -1.73 2.75
C ALA A 185 -25.20 -2.62 3.32
N ASN A 186 -25.06 -3.93 3.17
CA ASN A 186 -26.01 -4.91 3.69
C ASN A 186 -25.75 -5.28 5.16
N GLN A 187 -24.82 -4.60 5.83
CA GLN A 187 -24.52 -4.76 7.24
C GLN A 187 -24.71 -3.43 7.96
N ASP A 188 -24.94 -3.49 9.26
CA ASP A 188 -25.02 -2.28 10.08
C ASP A 188 -23.67 -1.55 10.12
N PHE A 189 -23.69 -0.30 9.68
CA PHE A 189 -22.53 0.59 9.59
C PHE A 189 -21.88 0.85 10.93
N ALA A 190 -22.67 0.86 12.01
CA ALA A 190 -22.16 1.05 13.36
C ALA A 190 -21.19 -0.08 13.78
N ASN A 191 -21.31 -1.26 13.15
CA ASN A 191 -20.48 -2.43 13.40
C ASN A 191 -19.34 -2.61 12.38
N SER A 192 -19.02 -1.58 11.58
CA SER A 192 -17.91 -1.65 10.63
C SER A 192 -16.57 -1.73 11.34
N GLU A 193 -15.92 -2.90 11.25
CA GLU A 193 -14.57 -3.11 11.77
C GLU A 193 -13.54 -2.22 11.05
N ALA A 194 -13.76 -1.90 9.78
CA ALA A 194 -12.88 -1.02 9.01
C ALA A 194 -12.84 0.39 9.62
N LEU A 195 -14.01 0.95 9.93
CA LEU A 195 -14.14 2.27 10.54
C LEU A 195 -13.69 2.26 12.00
N LYS A 196 -13.91 1.17 12.73
CA LYS A 196 -13.40 1.00 14.10
C LYS A 196 -11.88 1.07 14.14
N LEU A 197 -11.19 0.30 13.29
CA LEU A 197 -9.73 0.35 13.18
C LEU A 197 -9.22 1.71 12.70
N ALA A 198 -9.91 2.33 11.74
CA ALA A 198 -9.54 3.66 11.28
C ALA A 198 -9.61 4.69 12.42
N ARG A 199 -10.70 4.69 13.22
CA ARG A 199 -10.87 5.61 14.36
C ARG A 199 -9.84 5.44 15.47
N GLU A 200 -9.23 4.25 15.61
CA GLU A 200 -8.15 4.04 16.59
C GLU A 200 -6.88 4.84 16.26
N VAL A 201 -6.64 5.11 14.98
CA VAL A 201 -5.43 5.82 14.49
C VAL A 201 -5.75 7.17 13.81
N ASP A 202 -7.02 7.44 13.55
CA ASP A 202 -7.57 8.65 12.96
C ASP A 202 -8.96 8.98 13.56
N PRO A 203 -9.03 9.40 14.85
CA PRO A 203 -10.29 9.63 15.54
C PRO A 203 -11.19 10.69 14.88
N ASN A 204 -10.57 11.68 14.22
CA ASN A 204 -11.26 12.78 13.54
C ASN A 204 -11.66 12.46 12.10
N GLY A 205 -11.19 11.33 11.54
CA GLY A 205 -11.43 10.96 10.16
C GLY A 205 -10.76 11.90 9.15
N ASP A 206 -9.63 12.53 9.51
CA ASP A 206 -8.91 13.51 8.67
C ASP A 206 -8.32 12.89 7.40
N ARG A 207 -7.92 11.62 7.49
CA ARG A 207 -7.26 10.87 6.40
C ARG A 207 -8.00 9.58 6.04
N THR A 208 -9.26 9.45 6.45
CA THR A 208 -10.08 8.25 6.23
C THR A 208 -11.20 8.54 5.24
N LEU A 209 -11.20 7.83 4.12
CA LEU A 209 -12.27 7.80 3.12
C LEU A 209 -13.07 6.50 3.29
N CYS A 210 -14.38 6.60 3.42
CA CYS A 210 -15.24 5.42 3.49
C CYS A 210 -15.75 5.03 2.11
N VAL A 211 -15.61 3.75 1.76
CA VAL A 211 -16.20 3.18 0.54
C VAL A 211 -17.29 2.21 0.93
N LEU A 212 -18.48 2.45 0.38
CA LEU A 212 -19.65 1.67 0.66
C LEU A 212 -19.98 0.74 -0.50
N THR A 213 -19.74 -0.57 -0.34
CA THR A 213 -19.98 -1.57 -1.38
C THR A 213 -21.35 -2.23 -1.24
N LYS A 214 -21.77 -3.03 -2.23
CA LYS A 214 -22.99 -3.87 -2.16
C LYS A 214 -24.29 -3.08 -1.94
N LEU A 215 -24.40 -1.87 -2.49
CA LEU A 215 -25.62 -1.03 -2.40
C LEU A 215 -26.86 -1.70 -3.03
N ASP A 216 -26.62 -2.59 -3.98
CA ASP A 216 -27.59 -3.43 -4.68
C ASP A 216 -28.18 -4.54 -3.80
N LEU A 217 -27.43 -5.00 -2.79
CA LEU A 217 -27.83 -6.08 -1.87
C LEU A 217 -28.46 -5.58 -0.57
N MET A 218 -28.83 -4.29 -0.51
CA MET A 218 -29.58 -3.76 0.63
C MET A 218 -31.01 -4.29 0.66
N ASP A 219 -31.54 -4.48 1.87
CA ASP A 219 -32.91 -4.95 2.07
C ASP A 219 -33.93 -4.04 1.37
N ARG A 220 -34.97 -4.65 0.81
CA ARG A 220 -36.03 -3.89 0.14
C ARG A 220 -36.72 -2.98 1.16
N GLY A 221 -36.75 -1.68 0.86
CA GLY A 221 -37.31 -0.66 1.75
C GLY A 221 -36.28 0.03 2.65
N THR A 222 -35.01 -0.36 2.60
CA THR A 222 -33.90 0.41 3.18
C THR A 222 -33.08 1.11 2.09
N ASP A 223 -32.45 2.21 2.46
CA ASP A 223 -31.50 2.93 1.62
C ASP A 223 -30.29 3.38 2.45
N ALA A 224 -29.21 3.74 1.76
CA ALA A 224 -27.99 4.23 2.38
C ALA A 224 -27.87 5.75 2.26
N LEU A 225 -28.97 6.49 2.08
CA LEU A 225 -28.92 7.93 1.81
C LEU A 225 -28.28 8.69 2.97
N ASP A 226 -28.75 8.47 4.19
CA ASP A 226 -28.25 9.09 5.42
C ASP A 226 -26.77 8.76 5.66
N VAL A 227 -26.35 7.54 5.28
CA VAL A 227 -24.94 7.15 5.37
C VAL A 227 -24.11 7.88 4.31
N LEU A 228 -24.54 7.89 3.05
CA LEU A 228 -23.81 8.54 1.96
C LEU A 228 -23.71 10.06 2.14
N LEU A 229 -24.69 10.67 2.81
CA LEU A 229 -24.67 12.08 3.21
C LEU A 229 -23.78 12.36 4.42
N GLY A 230 -23.45 11.34 5.21
CA GLY A 230 -22.61 11.45 6.41
C GLY A 230 -23.38 11.76 7.69
N ASP A 231 -24.71 11.62 7.70
CA ASP A 231 -25.55 11.94 8.86
C ASP A 231 -25.39 10.92 10.00
N ILE A 232 -25.12 9.66 9.67
CA ILE A 232 -24.91 8.59 10.66
C ILE A 232 -23.44 8.51 11.08
N ILE A 233 -22.53 8.56 10.11
CA ILE A 233 -21.08 8.52 10.34
C ILE A 233 -20.41 9.64 9.55
N SER A 234 -19.88 10.62 10.27
CA SER A 234 -19.09 11.69 9.66
C SER A 234 -17.63 11.24 9.50
N VAL A 235 -17.15 11.23 8.26
CA VAL A 235 -15.73 11.12 7.88
C VAL A 235 -15.38 12.31 7.00
N LYS A 236 -14.25 12.99 7.22
CA LYS A 236 -13.96 14.28 6.57
C LYS A 236 -13.66 14.16 5.08
N LEU A 237 -13.12 13.01 4.65
CA LEU A 237 -12.90 12.76 3.21
C LEU A 237 -14.17 12.32 2.48
N GLY A 238 -15.27 12.08 3.20
CA GLY A 238 -16.57 11.70 2.65
C GLY A 238 -16.78 10.20 2.52
N ILE A 239 -17.94 9.86 1.96
CA ILE A 239 -18.41 8.48 1.78
C ILE A 239 -18.77 8.29 0.32
N ILE A 240 -18.22 7.25 -0.31
CA ILE A 240 -18.46 6.93 -1.72
C ILE A 240 -19.04 5.54 -1.84
N GLY A 241 -20.26 5.46 -2.32
CA GLY A 241 -20.99 4.26 -2.67
C GLY A 241 -20.57 3.68 -4.02
N VAL A 242 -20.43 2.36 -4.08
CA VAL A 242 -20.04 1.62 -5.29
C VAL A 242 -20.83 0.32 -5.41
N VAL A 243 -21.06 -0.11 -6.65
CA VAL A 243 -21.67 -1.39 -7.00
C VAL A 243 -20.67 -2.16 -7.84
N ASN A 244 -20.35 -3.37 -7.39
CA ASN A 244 -19.40 -4.26 -8.05
C ASN A 244 -20.12 -5.52 -8.54
N ARG A 245 -19.43 -6.31 -9.36
CA ARG A 245 -19.92 -7.64 -9.79
C ARG A 245 -20.22 -8.54 -8.60
N SER A 246 -21.36 -9.21 -8.65
CA SER A 246 -21.73 -10.28 -7.73
C SER A 246 -20.95 -11.56 -8.05
N GLN A 247 -21.01 -12.56 -7.17
CA GLN A 247 -20.39 -13.86 -7.44
C GLN A 247 -20.98 -14.53 -8.70
N GLU A 248 -22.26 -14.33 -8.97
CA GLU A 248 -22.93 -14.84 -10.18
C GLU A 248 -22.40 -14.15 -11.44
N ASP A 249 -22.25 -12.82 -11.41
CA ASP A 249 -21.65 -12.06 -12.52
C ASP A 249 -20.22 -12.50 -12.82
N ILE A 250 -19.46 -12.86 -11.78
CA ILE A 250 -18.08 -13.34 -11.90
C ILE A 250 -18.06 -14.71 -12.59
N ILE A 251 -18.92 -15.64 -12.17
CA ILE A 251 -19.05 -16.96 -12.80
C ILE A 251 -19.52 -16.83 -14.26
N ALA A 252 -20.38 -15.86 -14.54
CA ALA A 252 -20.84 -15.53 -15.88
C ALA A 252 -19.78 -14.79 -16.74
N ASN A 253 -18.58 -14.53 -16.21
CA ASN A 253 -17.52 -13.76 -16.87
C ASN A 253 -17.99 -12.39 -17.38
N LYS A 254 -18.86 -11.72 -16.62
CA LYS A 254 -19.30 -10.36 -16.94
C LYS A 254 -18.12 -9.41 -16.96
N SER A 255 -18.02 -8.61 -18.02
CA SER A 255 -16.93 -7.66 -18.18
C SER A 255 -17.01 -6.55 -17.13
N ILE A 256 -15.86 -5.94 -16.81
CA ILE A 256 -15.83 -4.79 -15.90
C ILE A 256 -16.53 -3.57 -16.53
N GLU A 257 -16.43 -3.40 -17.85
CA GLU A 257 -17.10 -2.30 -18.57
C GLU A 257 -18.63 -2.40 -18.44
N ASP A 258 -19.20 -3.60 -18.58
CA ASP A 258 -20.63 -3.83 -18.38
C ASP A 258 -21.04 -3.55 -16.92
N CYS A 259 -20.22 -3.97 -15.96
CA CYS A 259 -20.45 -3.66 -14.55
C CYS A 259 -20.48 -2.15 -14.27
N LEU A 260 -19.61 -1.36 -14.89
CA LEU A 260 -19.58 0.10 -14.72
C LEU A 260 -20.83 0.76 -15.32
N ASN A 261 -21.34 0.24 -16.43
CA ASN A 261 -22.59 0.70 -17.04
C ASN A 261 -23.79 0.36 -16.16
N ASP A 262 -23.81 -0.83 -15.58
CA ASP A 262 -24.85 -1.26 -14.64
C ASP A 262 -24.81 -0.47 -13.33
N GLU A 263 -23.61 -0.20 -12.78
CA GLU A 263 -23.42 0.67 -11.62
C GLU A 263 -24.00 2.05 -11.88
N THR A 264 -23.65 2.65 -13.02
CA THR A 264 -24.16 3.97 -13.41
C THR A 264 -25.68 3.98 -13.50
N SER A 265 -26.26 2.96 -14.16
CA SER A 265 -27.71 2.81 -14.30
C SER A 265 -28.41 2.61 -12.95
N PHE A 266 -27.82 1.82 -12.06
CA PHE A 266 -28.33 1.58 -10.71
C PHE A 266 -28.31 2.86 -9.87
N LEU A 267 -27.18 3.57 -9.85
CA LEU A 267 -27.03 4.81 -9.08
C LEU A 267 -27.99 5.89 -9.56
N HIS A 268 -28.15 6.06 -10.87
CA HIS A 268 -29.11 7.02 -11.42
C HIS A 268 -30.57 6.68 -11.08
N LYS A 269 -30.91 5.39 -10.96
CA LYS A 269 -32.26 4.95 -10.62
C LYS A 269 -32.57 5.02 -9.13
N LYS A 270 -31.65 4.56 -8.26
CA LYS A 270 -31.86 4.44 -6.81
C LYS A 270 -31.43 5.69 -6.04
N TYR A 271 -30.38 6.38 -6.49
CA TYR A 271 -29.80 7.56 -5.83
C TYR A 271 -29.54 8.72 -6.82
N PRO A 272 -30.57 9.28 -7.49
CA PRO A 272 -30.38 10.23 -8.61
C PRO A 272 -29.53 11.47 -8.26
N THR A 273 -29.73 12.02 -7.06
CA THR A 273 -29.04 13.23 -6.59
C THR A 273 -27.57 12.97 -6.22
N LEU A 274 -27.26 11.74 -5.81
CA LEU A 274 -25.92 11.35 -5.37
C LEU A 274 -25.12 10.62 -6.46
N ALA A 275 -25.75 10.18 -7.55
CA ALA A 275 -25.09 9.47 -8.64
C ALA A 275 -23.80 10.14 -9.15
N PRO A 276 -23.72 11.48 -9.32
CA PRO A 276 -22.48 12.14 -9.78
C PRO A 276 -21.30 12.09 -8.77
N LYS A 277 -21.59 11.80 -7.49
CA LYS A 277 -20.62 11.70 -6.39
C LYS A 277 -20.36 10.26 -5.94
N ASN A 278 -20.85 9.28 -6.70
CA ASN A 278 -20.73 7.87 -6.38
C ASN A 278 -20.24 7.09 -7.61
N GLY A 279 -19.87 5.84 -7.37
CA GLY A 279 -19.39 4.91 -8.38
C GLY A 279 -17.86 4.84 -8.48
N ILE A 280 -17.38 3.77 -9.10
CA ILE A 280 -15.96 3.43 -9.21
C ILE A 280 -15.17 4.51 -9.96
N GLN A 281 -15.75 5.10 -11.01
CA GLN A 281 -15.09 6.17 -11.77
C GLN A 281 -14.89 7.43 -10.93
N TYR A 282 -15.88 7.79 -10.12
CA TYR A 282 -15.77 8.93 -9.19
C TYR A 282 -14.77 8.64 -8.07
N LEU A 283 -14.80 7.41 -7.53
CA LEU A 283 -13.86 6.94 -6.52
C LEU A 283 -12.41 7.04 -7.01
N ALA A 284 -12.09 6.51 -8.19
CA ALA A 284 -10.75 6.52 -8.75
C ALA A 284 -10.21 7.96 -8.91
N LYS A 285 -11.02 8.88 -9.46
CA LYS A 285 -10.66 10.29 -9.61
C LYS A 285 -10.46 10.98 -8.26
N THR A 286 -11.32 10.68 -7.29
CA THR A 286 -11.24 11.25 -5.93
C THR A 286 -10.00 10.76 -5.20
N LEU A 287 -9.70 9.46 -5.26
CA LEU A 287 -8.49 8.87 -4.68
C LEU A 287 -7.22 9.47 -5.28
N ASN A 288 -7.17 9.64 -6.61
CA ASN A 288 -6.04 10.28 -7.27
C ASN A 288 -5.86 11.73 -6.80
N LYS A 289 -6.95 12.52 -6.74
CA LYS A 289 -6.90 13.91 -6.24
C LYS A 289 -6.44 13.98 -4.78
N LEU A 290 -6.99 13.12 -3.92
CA LEU A 290 -6.63 13.05 -2.50
C LEU A 290 -5.17 12.66 -2.33
N LEU A 291 -4.69 11.65 -3.05
CA LEU A 291 -3.31 11.21 -2.99
C LEU A 291 -2.35 12.32 -3.45
N ILE A 292 -2.65 13.01 -4.56
CA ILE A 292 -1.80 14.13 -5.04
C ILE A 292 -1.75 15.26 -4.02
N HIS A 293 -2.91 15.63 -3.46
CA HIS A 293 -2.99 16.67 -2.44
C HIS A 293 -2.16 16.28 -1.21
N HIS A 294 -2.36 15.06 -0.72
CA HIS A 294 -1.66 14.52 0.44
C HIS A 294 -0.14 14.46 0.21
N ILE A 295 0.30 13.94 -0.93
CA ILE A 295 1.72 13.93 -1.33
C ILE A 295 2.30 15.35 -1.27
N ARG A 296 1.59 16.34 -1.79
CA ARG A 296 2.07 17.73 -1.83
C ARG A 296 2.26 18.32 -0.44
N GLU A 297 1.38 17.98 0.50
CA GLU A 297 1.49 18.46 1.89
C GLU A 297 2.61 17.76 2.65
N THR A 298 2.84 16.48 2.40
CA THR A 298 3.88 15.69 3.09
C THR A 298 5.28 15.87 2.49
N LEU A 299 5.39 16.20 1.20
CA LEU A 299 6.67 16.24 0.47
C LEU A 299 7.72 17.18 1.08
N PRO A 300 7.38 18.40 1.56
CA PRO A 300 8.36 19.28 2.20
C PRO A 300 8.95 18.66 3.47
N GLN A 301 8.12 18.02 4.30
CA GLN A 301 8.55 17.35 5.53
C GLN A 301 9.42 16.13 5.20
N LEU A 302 9.01 15.34 4.20
CA LEU A 302 9.77 14.21 3.70
C LEU A 302 11.16 14.64 3.20
N LYS A 303 11.23 15.71 2.41
CA LYS A 303 12.49 16.27 1.92
C LYS A 303 13.42 16.68 3.07
N HIS A 304 12.88 17.36 4.09
CA HIS A 304 13.67 17.75 5.26
C HIS A 304 14.19 16.54 6.04
N ARG A 305 13.34 15.52 6.22
CA ARG A 305 13.71 14.27 6.89
C ARG A 305 14.81 13.51 6.16
N ILE A 306 14.67 13.36 4.83
CA ILE A 306 15.70 12.71 4.00
C ILE A 306 17.02 13.50 4.07
N ALA A 307 16.98 14.83 3.98
CA ALA A 307 18.18 15.66 4.09
C ALA A 307 18.88 15.47 5.44
N LYS A 308 18.12 15.38 6.54
CA LYS A 308 18.64 15.10 7.87
C LYS A 308 19.30 13.71 7.95
N MET A 309 18.63 12.68 7.43
CA MET A 309 19.19 11.32 7.37
C MET A 309 20.48 11.25 6.55
N ILE A 310 20.56 11.98 5.43
CA ILE A 310 21.79 12.08 4.64
C ILE A 310 22.93 12.66 5.48
N THR A 311 22.69 13.73 6.24
CA THR A 311 23.71 14.31 7.13
C THR A 311 24.13 13.34 8.22
N GLU A 312 23.19 12.67 8.89
CA GLU A 312 23.47 11.67 9.94
C GLU A 312 24.29 10.49 9.37
N PHE A 313 23.94 9.97 8.20
CA PHE A 313 24.69 8.89 7.56
C PHE A 313 26.06 9.34 7.05
N GLN A 314 26.21 10.59 6.59
CA GLN A 314 27.51 11.15 6.22
C GLN A 314 28.42 11.31 7.44
N GLU A 315 27.89 11.75 8.59
CA GLU A 315 28.64 11.82 9.84
C GLU A 315 29.08 10.43 10.32
N ALA A 316 28.18 9.44 10.28
CA ALA A 316 28.50 8.06 10.60
C ALA A 316 29.54 7.46 9.64
N LEU A 317 29.44 7.75 8.33
CA LEU A 317 30.42 7.32 7.33
C LEU A 317 31.79 7.95 7.59
N ASN A 318 31.83 9.24 7.90
CA ASN A 318 33.07 9.94 8.25
C ASN A 318 33.70 9.38 9.54
N ALA A 319 32.89 8.98 10.52
CA ALA A 319 33.35 8.34 11.75
C ALA A 319 33.92 6.93 11.51
N MET A 320 33.40 6.20 10.52
CA MET A 320 33.94 4.90 10.08
C MET A 320 35.26 5.04 9.29
N GLY A 321 35.55 6.22 8.75
CA GLY A 321 36.80 6.53 8.06
C GLY A 321 36.83 6.08 6.61
N GLU A 322 38.03 6.07 6.02
CA GLU A 322 38.23 5.66 4.63
C GLU A 322 38.32 4.13 4.49
N PRO A 323 37.84 3.56 3.37
CA PRO A 323 38.01 2.15 3.09
C PRO A 323 39.50 1.79 3.06
N ILE A 324 39.86 0.67 3.67
CA ILE A 324 41.24 0.22 3.78
C ILE A 324 41.73 -0.29 2.42
N VAL A 325 42.46 0.56 1.68
CA VAL A 325 43.05 0.18 0.38
C VAL A 325 44.44 -0.46 0.55
N ASP A 326 45.21 -0.03 1.56
CA ASP A 326 46.54 -0.55 1.87
C ASP A 326 46.63 -0.98 3.34
N HIS A 327 46.45 -2.28 3.57
CA HIS A 327 46.49 -2.88 4.90
C HIS A 327 47.80 -2.60 5.65
N LYS A 328 48.96 -2.52 4.97
CA LYS A 328 50.25 -2.31 5.65
C LYS A 328 50.38 -0.89 6.15
N LYS A 329 50.01 0.09 5.30
CA LYS A 329 50.03 1.51 5.67
C LYS A 329 49.02 1.81 6.77
N THR A 330 47.80 1.29 6.66
CA THR A 330 46.76 1.48 7.68
C THR A 330 47.15 0.83 9.01
N PHE A 331 47.74 -0.37 9.00
CA PHE A 331 48.23 -1.02 10.22
C PHE A 331 49.29 -0.18 10.94
N LEU A 332 50.27 0.36 10.20
CA LEU A 332 51.29 1.24 10.79
C LEU A 332 50.69 2.54 11.34
N GLN A 333 49.69 3.11 10.66
CA GLN A 333 48.99 4.30 11.15
C GLN A 333 48.23 4.04 12.45
N VAL A 334 47.50 2.91 12.53
CA VAL A 334 46.79 2.49 13.75
C VAL A 334 47.78 2.23 14.89
N LEU A 335 48.87 1.52 14.63
CA LEU A 335 49.90 1.21 15.63
C LEU A 335 50.57 2.49 16.17
N ASN A 336 50.92 3.43 15.29
CA ASN A 336 51.51 4.72 15.68
C ASN A 336 50.53 5.59 16.47
N HIS A 337 49.25 5.58 16.09
CA HIS A 337 48.21 6.30 16.81
C HIS A 337 48.00 5.73 18.22
N PHE A 338 47.91 4.41 18.35
CA PHE A 338 47.81 3.73 19.65
C PHE A 338 49.03 4.01 20.54
N SER A 339 50.25 3.89 19.98
CA SER A 339 51.49 4.18 20.71
C SER A 339 51.52 5.63 21.23
N SER A 340 51.14 6.59 20.38
CA SER A 340 51.09 8.01 20.75
C SER A 340 50.04 8.29 21.83
N ALA A 341 48.85 7.68 21.73
CA ALA A 341 47.79 7.81 22.73
C ALA A 341 48.18 7.18 24.08
N TYR A 342 48.88 6.04 24.04
CA TYR A 342 49.38 5.36 25.23
C TYR A 342 50.44 6.18 25.96
N ILE A 343 51.41 6.75 25.23
CA ILE A 343 52.43 7.64 25.78
C ILE A 343 51.79 8.90 26.38
N ALA A 344 50.86 9.54 25.67
CA ALA A 344 50.14 10.72 26.17
C ALA A 344 49.36 10.44 27.47
N THR A 345 48.85 9.21 27.63
CA THR A 345 48.16 8.76 28.85
C THR A 345 49.14 8.55 30.00
N LEU A 346 50.31 7.96 29.75
CA LEU A 346 51.38 7.81 30.75
C LEU A 346 51.95 9.17 31.20
N ASP A 347 52.05 10.13 30.27
CA ASP A 347 52.54 11.49 30.54
C ASP A 347 51.49 12.40 31.20
N GLY A 348 50.28 11.90 31.46
CA GLY A 348 49.20 12.63 32.14
C GLY A 348 48.62 13.80 31.33
N SER A 349 48.85 13.82 30.01
CA SER A 349 48.43 14.90 29.10
C SER A 349 47.12 14.61 28.35
N SER A 350 46.50 13.44 28.57
CA SER A 350 45.29 13.06 27.84
C SER A 350 44.03 13.75 28.39
N LYS A 351 43.24 14.31 27.48
CA LYS A 351 41.85 14.74 27.73
C LYS A 351 40.95 13.67 27.11
N ASN A 352 40.35 12.82 27.95
CA ASN A 352 39.37 11.78 27.63
C ASN A 352 39.90 10.58 26.81
N VAL A 353 40.08 9.44 27.49
CA VAL A 353 40.08 8.11 26.85
C VAL A 353 38.61 7.73 26.60
N GLU A 354 38.02 8.21 25.51
CA GLU A 354 36.73 7.67 25.05
C GLU A 354 36.95 6.27 24.46
N SER A 355 36.27 5.29 25.04
CA SER A 355 36.35 3.86 24.73
C SER A 355 35.55 3.47 23.48
N SER A 356 35.60 4.26 22.41
CA SER A 356 34.74 4.09 21.22
C SER A 356 35.40 3.35 20.05
N TYR A 357 36.67 2.96 20.13
CA TYR A 357 37.37 2.26 19.04
C TYR A 357 37.85 0.86 19.44
N VAL A 358 36.92 0.01 19.88
CA VAL A 358 37.10 -1.44 19.69
C VAL A 358 36.55 -1.74 18.30
N VAL A 359 37.44 -1.81 17.32
CA VAL A 359 37.15 -2.41 16.02
C VAL A 359 36.72 -3.84 16.31
N SER A 360 35.43 -4.12 16.23
CA SER A 360 34.90 -5.48 16.18
C SER A 360 35.42 -6.14 14.91
N PHE A 361 36.33 -7.10 15.09
CA PHE A 361 36.87 -7.98 14.06
C PHE A 361 35.80 -8.91 13.48
#